data_AF-A0A821ME16-F1
#
_entry.id   AF-A0A821ME16-F1
#
_cell.length_a   1.000
_cell.length_b   1.000
_cell.length_c   1.000
_cell.angle_alpha   90.00
_cell.angle_beta   90.00
_cell.angle_gamma   90.00
#
_symmetry.space_group_name_H-M   'P 1'
#
loop_
_entity.id
_entity.type
_entity.pdbx_description
1 polymer ?
#
loop_
_entity_poly.entity_id
_entity_poly.type
_entity_poly.pdbx_seq_one_letter_code
_entity_poly.pdbx_strand_id
1 'polypeptide(L)'
;MKKIAEFSGEADEIDIDEWIFHLNNLFSLMKLKDETRIIETMGKLTGPALRWYQENLRSFINWNDTEKALRDRFKEFTSDSQLMQEFFNIHQEENQSVISFYENVIRKYRKSQQFITEQQVITVLQNGVKNSLK
;
A
#
# COMPACT_ATOMS: atom_id res chain seq x y z
N MET A 1 -8.41 17.95 5.59
CA MET A 1 -7.85 17.07 4.54
C MET A 1 -6.89 16.10 5.20
N LYS A 2 -6.96 14.80 4.91
CA LYS A 2 -6.01 13.81 5.45
C LYS A 2 -4.63 14.12 4.86
N LYS A 3 -3.60 14.24 5.71
CA LYS A 3 -2.21 14.46 5.24
C LYS A 3 -1.77 13.21 4.48
N ILE A 4 -1.34 13.36 3.23
CA ILE A 4 -0.70 12.26 2.49
C ILE A 4 0.65 12.00 3.15
N ALA A 5 0.93 10.72 3.44
CA ALA A 5 2.18 10.28 4.02
C ALA A 5 3.35 10.56 3.06
N GLU A 6 4.54 10.76 3.62
CA GLU A 6 5.78 10.69 2.83
C GLU A 6 6.07 9.24 2.45
N PHE A 7 6.86 9.05 1.40
CA PHE A 7 7.22 7.72 0.89
C PHE A 7 8.71 7.64 0.62
N SER A 8 9.40 6.76 1.35
CA SER A 8 10.82 6.48 1.18
C SER A 8 11.09 5.25 0.31
N GLY A 9 10.10 4.37 0.15
CA GLY A 9 10.21 3.14 -0.65
C GLY A 9 10.96 2.01 0.04
N GLU A 10 11.07 2.07 1.37
CA GLU A 10 11.56 0.99 2.23
C GLU A 10 10.45 -0.06 2.49
N ALA A 11 10.83 -1.31 2.76
CA ALA A 11 9.92 -2.46 2.82
C ALA A 11 8.83 -2.38 3.92
N ASP A 12 9.09 -1.67 5.01
CA ASP A 12 8.17 -1.55 6.15
C ASP A 12 7.16 -0.38 6.02
N GLU A 13 7.08 0.29 4.87
CA GLU A 13 6.22 1.45 4.64
C GLU A 13 4.82 1.10 4.08
N ILE A 14 4.01 2.15 3.87
CA ILE A 14 2.76 2.06 3.13
C ILE A 14 3.01 1.47 1.73
N ASP A 15 2.16 0.55 1.31
CA ASP A 15 2.21 -0.05 -0.01
C ASP A 15 2.16 1.02 -1.11
N ILE A 16 3.00 0.91 -2.13
CA ILE A 16 3.07 1.89 -3.23
C ILE A 16 1.71 2.08 -3.93
N ASP A 17 0.92 1.01 -4.09
CA ASP A 17 -0.38 1.09 -4.74
C ASP A 17 -1.37 1.85 -3.83
N GLU A 18 -1.31 1.66 -2.51
CA GLU A 18 -2.11 2.39 -1.53
C GLU A 18 -1.70 3.88 -1.47
N TRP A 19 -0.40 4.17 -1.50
CA TRP A 19 0.12 5.52 -1.49
C TRP A 19 -0.28 6.30 -2.76
N ILE A 20 -0.11 5.71 -3.94
CA ILE A 20 -0.54 6.28 -5.23
C ILE A 20 -2.06 6.49 -5.26
N PHE A 21 -2.84 5.56 -4.70
CA PHE A 21 -4.29 5.72 -4.61
C PHE A 21 -4.67 6.97 -3.80
N HIS A 22 -4.02 7.21 -2.67
CA HIS A 22 -4.25 8.43 -1.87
C HIS A 22 -3.90 9.71 -2.64
N LEU A 23 -2.79 9.71 -3.39
CA LEU A 23 -2.39 10.83 -4.26
C LEU A 23 -3.42 11.08 -5.36
N ASN A 24 -3.81 10.05 -6.11
CA ASN A 24 -4.76 10.15 -7.22
C ASN A 24 -6.12 10.69 -6.77
N ASN A 25 -6.59 10.30 -5.58
CA ASN A 25 -7.80 10.85 -5.00
C ASN A 25 -7.67 12.35 -4.71
N LEU A 26 -6.55 12.78 -4.08
CA LEU A 26 -6.31 14.20 -3.82
C LEU A 26 -6.22 15.01 -5.12
N PHE A 27 -5.46 14.51 -6.10
CA PHE A 27 -5.26 15.17 -7.39
C PHE A 27 -6.57 15.33 -8.16
N SER A 28 -7.45 14.33 -8.08
CA SER A 28 -8.79 14.37 -8.69
C SER A 28 -9.67 15.41 -8.02
N LEU A 29 -9.67 15.48 -6.69
CA LEU A 29 -10.41 16.49 -5.92
C LEU A 29 -9.94 17.91 -6.25
N MET A 30 -8.63 18.10 -6.41
CA MET A 30 -8.03 19.40 -6.72
C MET A 30 -7.97 19.72 -8.22
N LYS A 31 -8.36 18.78 -9.09
CA LYS A 31 -8.29 18.89 -10.56
C LYS A 31 -6.88 19.26 -11.06
N LEU A 32 -5.85 18.63 -10.48
CA LEU A 32 -4.47 18.92 -10.86
C LEU A 32 -4.12 18.39 -12.24
N LYS A 33 -3.34 19.18 -12.98
CA LYS A 33 -2.69 18.78 -14.24
C LYS A 33 -1.45 17.94 -13.94
N ASP A 34 -1.03 17.14 -14.91
CA ASP A 34 0.08 16.18 -14.78
C ASP A 34 1.37 16.80 -14.24
N GLU A 35 1.79 17.95 -14.75
CA GLU A 35 2.99 18.66 -14.28
C GLU A 35 2.93 18.93 -12.77
N THR A 36 1.78 19.40 -12.28
CA THR A 36 1.57 19.66 -10.85
C THR A 36 1.51 18.36 -10.04
N ARG A 37 0.87 17.31 -10.58
CA ARG A 37 0.83 15.99 -9.92
C ARG A 37 2.24 15.42 -9.71
N ILE A 38 3.09 15.53 -10.73
CA ILE A 38 4.48 15.09 -10.67
C ILE A 38 5.23 15.87 -9.59
N ILE A 39 5.16 17.21 -9.60
CA ILE A 39 5.83 18.07 -8.60
C ILE A 39 5.35 17.75 -7.18
N GLU A 40 4.04 17.64 -6.96
CA GLU A 40 3.47 17.31 -5.65
C GLU A 40 3.92 15.93 -5.17
N THR A 41 3.97 14.95 -6.07
CA THR A 41 4.45 13.60 -5.75
C THR A 41 5.93 13.62 -5.35
N MET A 42 6.77 14.33 -6.09
CA MET A 42 8.19 14.51 -5.76
C MET A 42 8.40 15.11 -4.37
N GLY A 43 7.58 16.11 -4.01
CA GLY A 43 7.62 16.75 -2.70
C GLY A 43 7.24 15.83 -1.53
N LYS A 44 6.74 14.62 -1.82
CA LYS A 44 6.43 13.59 -0.82
C LYS A 44 7.42 12.44 -0.81
N LEU A 45 8.35 12.38 -1.76
CA LEU A 45 9.39 11.36 -1.77
C LEU A 45 10.49 11.70 -0.77
N THR A 46 10.96 10.70 -0.06
CA THR A 46 12.10 10.79 0.87
C THR A 46 13.06 9.63 0.64
N GLY A 47 14.19 9.61 1.35
CA GLY A 47 15.07 8.43 1.41
C GLY A 47 15.50 7.84 0.05
N PRO A 48 15.46 6.50 -0.12
CA PRO A 48 15.75 5.83 -1.40
C PRO A 48 14.86 6.26 -2.56
N ALA A 49 13.57 6.51 -2.32
CA ALA A 49 12.64 6.87 -3.37
C ALA A 49 12.95 8.23 -3.99
N LEU A 50 13.31 9.22 -3.16
CA LEU A 50 13.76 10.52 -3.65
C LEU A 50 15.06 10.41 -4.45
N ARG A 51 16.03 9.60 -3.98
CA ARG A 51 17.29 9.36 -4.70
C ARG A 51 17.06 8.75 -6.08
N TRP A 52 16.25 7.68 -6.16
CA TRP A 52 15.87 7.08 -7.42
C TRP A 52 15.18 8.07 -8.36
N TYR A 53 14.27 8.89 -7.83
CA TYR A 53 13.59 9.90 -8.62
C TYR A 53 14.57 10.93 -9.21
N GLN A 54 15.53 11.41 -8.40
CA GLN A 54 16.55 12.37 -8.83
C GLN A 54 17.44 11.82 -9.95
N GLU A 55 17.75 10.54 -9.94
CA GLU A 55 18.50 9.85 -11.00
C GLU A 55 17.72 9.72 -12.32
N ASN A 56 16.38 9.86 -12.27
CA ASN A 56 15.46 9.62 -13.39
C ASN A 56 14.65 10.86 -13.81
N LEU A 57 15.03 12.06 -13.37
CA LEU A 57 14.31 13.34 -13.56
C LEU A 57 13.74 13.59 -14.97
N ARG A 58 14.45 13.14 -16.02
CA ARG A 58 14.08 13.41 -17.43
C ARG A 58 13.04 12.44 -17.99
N SER A 59 12.67 11.40 -17.25
CA SER A 59 11.80 10.32 -17.73
C SER A 59 10.31 10.57 -17.47
N PHE A 60 9.96 11.62 -16.71
CA PHE A 60 8.61 11.84 -16.20
C PHE A 60 7.93 13.03 -16.92
N ILE A 61 7.25 12.73 -18.03
CA ILE A 61 6.60 13.76 -18.90
C ILE A 61 5.11 13.89 -18.58
N ASN A 62 4.46 12.79 -18.23
CA ASN A 62 3.04 12.74 -17.87
C ASN A 62 2.83 11.89 -16.62
N TRP A 63 1.66 12.04 -16.00
CA TRP A 63 1.38 11.38 -14.73
C TRP A 63 1.29 9.87 -14.88
N ASN A 64 0.73 9.36 -15.97
CA ASN A 64 0.55 7.93 -16.20
C ASN A 64 1.89 7.18 -16.26
N ASP A 65 2.89 7.73 -16.97
CA ASP A 65 4.22 7.13 -17.04
C ASP A 65 4.97 7.23 -15.70
N THR A 66 4.75 8.32 -14.96
CA THR A 66 5.30 8.50 -13.61
C THR A 66 4.75 7.47 -12.62
N GLU A 67 3.43 7.29 -12.62
CA GLU A 67 2.73 6.29 -11.81
C GLU A 67 3.23 4.89 -12.13
N LYS A 68 3.35 4.55 -13.42
CA LYS A 68 3.87 3.26 -13.84
C LYS A 68 5.30 3.04 -13.35
N ALA A 69 6.19 4.00 -13.56
CA ALA A 69 7.59 3.88 -13.16
C ALA A 69 7.77 3.74 -11.63
N LEU A 70 6.95 4.44 -10.84
CA LEU A 70 6.94 4.29 -9.38
C LEU A 70 6.51 2.87 -8.96
N ARG A 71 5.45 2.34 -9.57
CA ARG A 71 5.01 0.96 -9.33
C ARG A 71 6.08 -0.03 -9.76
N ASP A 72 6.63 0.09 -10.96
CA ASP A 72 7.66 -0.82 -11.47
C ASP A 72 8.92 -0.83 -10.58
N ARG A 73 9.22 0.29 -9.91
CA ARG A 73 10.38 0.41 -9.02
C ARG A 73 10.13 -0.10 -7.59
N PHE A 74 9.02 0.30 -6.98
CA PHE A 74 8.79 0.13 -5.54
C PHE A 74 7.68 -0.86 -5.20
N LYS A 75 7.04 -1.45 -6.21
CA LYS A 75 6.12 -2.55 -5.96
C LYS A 75 6.96 -3.73 -5.51
N GLU A 76 6.76 -4.12 -4.26
CA GLU A 76 7.31 -5.37 -3.77
C GLU A 76 6.81 -6.51 -4.66
N PHE A 77 7.76 -7.30 -5.16
CA PHE A 77 7.40 -8.56 -5.80
C PHE A 77 7.06 -9.55 -4.70
N THR A 78 5.78 -9.60 -4.33
CA THR A 78 5.24 -10.67 -3.48
C THR A 78 4.61 -11.71 -4.39
N SER A 79 5.11 -12.95 -4.33
CA SER A 79 4.49 -14.04 -5.08
C SER A 79 3.11 -14.38 -4.53
N ASP A 80 2.26 -14.97 -5.35
CA ASP A 80 0.93 -15.43 -4.92
C ASP A 80 1.01 -16.39 -3.73
N SER A 81 2.03 -17.25 -3.71
CA SER A 81 2.29 -18.17 -2.59
C SER A 81 2.67 -17.43 -1.31
N GLN A 82 3.46 -16.36 -1.40
CA GLN A 82 3.82 -15.53 -0.26
C GLN A 82 2.61 -14.76 0.27
N LEU A 83 1.80 -14.16 -0.61
CA LEU A 83 0.56 -13.48 -0.22
C LEU A 83 -0.41 -14.41 0.51
N MET A 84 -0.56 -15.64 0.02
CA MET A 84 -1.38 -16.65 0.69
C MET A 84 -0.81 -17.06 2.05
N GLN A 85 0.50 -17.34 2.13
CA GLN A 85 1.14 -17.71 3.40
C GLN A 85 1.01 -16.60 4.45
N GLU A 86 1.29 -15.34 4.06
CA GLU A 86 1.12 -14.20 4.95
C GLU A 86 -0.32 -14.08 5.44
N PHE A 87 -1.31 -14.27 4.55
CA PHE A 87 -2.71 -14.13 4.91
C PHE A 87 -3.17 -15.18 5.94
N PHE A 88 -2.79 -16.44 5.75
CA PHE A 88 -3.18 -17.52 6.67
C PHE A 88 -2.43 -17.49 8.01
N ASN A 89 -1.31 -16.76 8.08
CA ASN A 89 -0.54 -16.57 9.30
C ASN A 89 -0.95 -15.31 10.10
N ILE A 90 -2.02 -14.61 9.70
CA ILE A 90 -2.48 -13.42 10.43
C ILE A 90 -3.09 -13.84 11.78
N HIS A 91 -2.50 -13.35 12.87
CA HIS A 91 -3.00 -13.48 14.23
C HIS A 91 -3.05 -12.12 14.93
N GLN A 92 -3.94 -11.98 15.91
CA GLN A 92 -4.06 -10.77 16.71
C GLN A 92 -2.94 -10.72 17.75
N GLU A 93 -2.07 -9.72 17.65
CA GLU A 93 -0.97 -9.50 18.60
C GLU A 93 -1.48 -9.19 20.02
N GLU A 94 -0.70 -9.54 21.05
CA GLU A 94 -1.08 -9.39 22.48
C GLU A 94 -1.57 -7.97 22.85
N ASN A 95 -1.00 -6.94 22.23
CA ASN A 95 -1.35 -5.54 22.48
C ASN A 95 -2.24 -4.90 21.41
N GLN A 96 -2.63 -5.65 20.37
CA GLN A 96 -3.48 -5.15 19.28
C GLN A 96 -4.96 -5.21 19.63
N SER A 97 -5.71 -4.16 19.29
CA SER A 97 -7.18 -4.14 19.40
C SER A 97 -7.83 -5.01 18.32
N VAL A 98 -9.04 -5.52 18.59
CA VAL A 98 -9.80 -6.33 17.62
C VAL A 98 -10.07 -5.56 16.33
N ILE A 99 -10.35 -4.25 16.44
CA ILE A 99 -10.61 -3.38 15.28
C ILE A 99 -9.35 -3.29 14.41
N SER A 100 -8.18 -3.02 15.00
CA SER A 100 -6.92 -2.94 14.25
C SER A 100 -6.55 -4.27 13.59
N PHE A 101 -6.82 -5.39 14.27
CA PHE A 101 -6.65 -6.73 13.71
C PHE A 101 -7.56 -6.95 12.50
N TYR A 102 -8.86 -6.65 12.64
CA TYR A 102 -9.83 -6.76 11.54
C TYR A 102 -9.40 -5.90 10.34
N GLU A 103 -9.02 -4.64 10.57
CA GLU A 103 -8.53 -3.77 9.50
C GLU A 103 -7.30 -4.34 8.79
N ASN A 104 -6.39 -4.99 9.52
CA ASN A 104 -5.23 -5.66 8.94
C ASN A 104 -5.64 -6.85 8.05
N VAL A 105 -6.56 -7.70 8.52
CA VAL A 105 -7.08 -8.84 7.74
C VAL A 105 -7.73 -8.35 6.46
N ILE A 106 -8.59 -7.33 6.53
CA ILE A 106 -9.25 -6.76 5.34
C ILE A 106 -8.25 -6.13 4.38
N ARG A 107 -7.22 -5.43 4.89
CA ARG A 107 -6.16 -4.85 4.06
C ARG A 107 -5.38 -5.94 3.31
N LYS A 108 -4.99 -7.02 3.99
CA LYS A 108 -4.29 -8.14 3.36
C LYS A 108 -5.20 -8.89 2.38
N TYR A 109 -6.49 -9.07 2.69
CA TYR A 109 -7.48 -9.66 1.78
C TYR A 109 -7.61 -8.88 0.47
N ARG A 110 -7.65 -7.55 0.51
CA ARG A 110 -7.71 -6.73 -0.71
C ARG A 110 -6.55 -7.00 -1.68
N LYS A 111 -5.36 -7.31 -1.16
CA LYS A 111 -4.19 -7.65 -1.97
C LYS A 111 -4.23 -9.07 -2.54
N SER A 112 -4.99 -9.97 -1.91
CA SER A 112 -5.04 -11.40 -2.25
C SER A 112 -6.42 -11.88 -2.69
N GLN A 113 -7.37 -10.97 -2.94
CA GLN A 113 -8.78 -11.27 -3.24
C GLN A 113 -8.99 -12.20 -4.45
N GLN A 114 -8.02 -12.24 -5.37
CA GLN A 114 -8.06 -13.14 -6.53
C GLN A 114 -7.77 -14.61 -6.16
N PHE A 115 -7.24 -14.87 -4.96
CA PHE A 115 -6.81 -16.20 -4.50
C PHE A 115 -7.53 -16.66 -3.22
N ILE A 116 -8.17 -15.74 -2.50
CA ILE A 116 -8.75 -16.00 -1.18
C ILE A 116 -10.26 -15.83 -1.24
N THR A 117 -10.97 -16.81 -0.70
CA THR A 117 -12.43 -16.81 -0.59
C THR A 117 -12.90 -16.15 0.69
N GLU A 118 -14.14 -15.64 0.71
CA GLU A 118 -14.74 -15.07 1.93
C GLU A 118 -14.76 -16.08 3.09
N GLN A 119 -14.98 -17.36 2.81
CA GLN A 119 -14.94 -18.41 3.83
C GLN A 119 -13.56 -18.55 4.48
N GLN A 120 -12.49 -18.40 3.70
CA GLN A 120 -11.12 -18.40 4.22
C GLN A 120 -10.82 -17.13 5.04
N VAL A 121 -11.38 -15.97 4.64
CA VAL A 121 -11.30 -14.73 5.43
C VAL A 121 -11.97 -14.92 6.80
N ILE A 122 -13.20 -15.47 6.82
CA ILE A 122 -13.91 -15.78 8.07
C ILE A 122 -13.10 -16.73 8.95
N THR A 123 -12.48 -17.74 8.34
CA THR A 123 -11.62 -18.70 9.05
C THR A 123 -10.44 -18.01 9.74
N VAL A 124 -9.75 -17.10 9.04
CA VAL A 124 -8.64 -16.32 9.61
C VAL A 124 -9.13 -15.38 10.72
N LEU A 125 -10.29 -14.73 10.55
CA LEU A 125 -10.86 -13.86 11.58
C LEU A 125 -11.20 -14.63 12.86
N GLN A 126 -11.83 -15.80 12.74
CA GLN A 126 -12.23 -16.65 13.87
C GLN A 126 -11.03 -17.28 14.58
N ASN A 127 -10.05 -17.78 13.83
CA ASN A 127 -8.89 -18.48 14.40
C ASN A 127 -7.78 -17.53 14.84
N GLY A 128 -7.67 -16.37 14.19
CA GLY A 128 -6.64 -15.38 14.41
C GLY A 128 -6.88 -14.47 15.61
N VAL A 129 -8.12 -14.33 16.09
CA VAL A 129 -8.43 -13.55 17.30
C VAL A 129 -7.82 -14.19 18.55
N LYS A 130 -7.51 -13.40 19.59
CA LYS A 130 -6.98 -13.91 20.86
C LYS A 130 -7.90 -14.94 21.50
N ASN A 131 -7.32 -15.91 22.19
CA ASN A 131 -8.08 -16.92 22.92
C ASN A 131 -9.00 -16.34 24.00
N SER A 132 -8.67 -15.17 24.57
CA SER A 132 -9.55 -14.48 25.53
C SER A 132 -10.83 -13.91 24.91
N LEU A 133 -10.91 -13.88 23.58
CA LEU A 133 -12.03 -13.36 22.79
C LEU A 133 -12.72 -14.45 21.95
N LYS A 134 -12.24 -15.70 22.04
CA LYS A 134 -12.88 -16.89 21.46
C LYS A 134 -13.89 -17.46 22.45
#